data_AF-A0A3N9XK10-F1
#
_entry.id   AF-A0A3N9XK10-F1
#
_cell.length_a   1.000
_cell.length_b   1.000
_cell.length_c   1.000
_cell.angle_alpha   90.00
_cell.angle_beta   90.00
_cell.angle_gamma   90.00
#
_symmetry.space_group_name_H-M   'P 1'
#
loop_
_entity.id
_entity.type
_entity.pdbx_description
1 polymer ?
#
loop_
_entity_poly.entity_id
_entity_poly.type
_entity_poly.pdbx_seq_one_letter_code
_entity_poly.pdbx_strand_id
1 'polypeptide(L)'
;MVSPPPQLRTKMSATNDPYLLRLLLRCWNCDLRMVCTGLIGARADSDKLSQRTYKCGLGCHQEAIDAAAIESIVWTAAERRATISDIAAPYRQSVLEMLLVKAVIGPTGADISYVWRT
;
A
#
# COMPACT_ATOMS: atom_id res chain seq x y z
N MET A 1 -6.42 -43.07 -0.51
CA MET A 1 -7.00 -41.87 0.13
C MET A 1 -5.89 -40.84 0.21
N VAL A 2 -5.91 -39.81 -0.64
CA VAL A 2 -4.85 -38.78 -0.69
C VAL A 2 -5.29 -37.65 0.23
N SER A 3 -4.55 -37.43 1.32
CA SER A 3 -4.77 -36.28 2.21
C SER A 3 -4.59 -34.99 1.40
N PRO A 4 -5.51 -34.02 1.49
CA PRO A 4 -5.30 -32.72 0.88
C PRO A 4 -4.05 -32.06 1.49
N PRO A 5 -3.27 -31.29 0.71
CA PRO A 5 -2.09 -30.61 1.23
C PRO A 5 -2.51 -29.65 2.36
N PRO A 6 -1.63 -29.42 3.36
CA PRO A 6 -1.92 -28.47 4.42
C PRO A 6 -2.17 -27.11 3.77
N GLN A 7 -3.39 -26.59 3.94
CA GLN A 7 -3.66 -25.21 3.58
C GLN A 7 -2.67 -24.36 4.37
N LEU A 8 -1.79 -23.66 3.65
CA LEU A 8 -0.93 -22.63 4.21
C LEU A 8 -1.86 -21.66 4.95
N ARG A 9 -1.97 -21.82 6.27
CA ARG A 9 -2.59 -20.82 7.14
C ARG A 9 -1.73 -19.59 6.99
N THR A 10 -2.15 -18.67 6.13
CA THR A 10 -1.48 -17.39 5.95
C THR A 10 -1.56 -16.66 7.28
N LYS A 11 -0.47 -16.73 8.06
CA LYS A 11 -0.43 -16.17 9.40
C LYS A 11 -0.28 -14.66 9.26
N MET A 12 -1.31 -13.93 9.68
CA MET A 12 -1.24 -12.48 9.79
C MET A 12 -0.10 -12.09 10.72
N SER A 13 0.76 -11.19 10.24
CA SER A 13 1.88 -10.66 11.01
C SER A 13 1.67 -9.17 11.26
N ALA A 14 1.93 -8.73 12.49
CA ALA A 14 1.96 -7.31 12.80
C ALA A 14 3.20 -6.67 12.15
N THR A 15 3.04 -5.47 11.61
CA THR A 15 4.09 -4.65 11.02
C THR A 15 4.11 -3.28 11.70
N ASN A 16 5.31 -2.70 11.82
CA ASN A 16 5.50 -1.29 12.19
C ASN A 16 5.97 -0.47 10.98
N ASP A 17 5.93 -1.04 9.77
CA ASP A 17 6.24 -0.31 8.55
C ASP A 17 5.25 0.85 8.42
N PRO A 18 5.74 2.10 8.36
CA PRO A 18 4.83 3.22 8.22
C PRO A 18 4.11 3.18 6.86
N TYR A 19 4.65 2.48 5.85
CA TYR A 19 4.11 2.43 4.49
C TYR A 19 3.25 1.18 4.26
N LEU A 20 1.93 1.36 4.37
CA LEU A 20 0.95 0.26 4.27
C LEU A 20 0.97 -0.44 2.90
N LEU A 21 1.36 0.26 1.84
CA LEU A 21 1.38 -0.27 0.47
C LEU A 21 2.79 -0.62 -0.03
N ARG A 22 3.75 -0.76 0.88
CA ARG A 22 5.10 -1.19 0.51
C ARG A 22 5.01 -2.51 -0.27
N LEU A 23 5.69 -2.56 -1.42
CA LEU A 23 5.69 -3.67 -2.39
C LEU A 23 4.39 -3.91 -3.19
N LEU A 24 3.26 -3.35 -2.76
CA LEU A 24 1.95 -3.54 -3.40
C LEU A 24 1.59 -2.43 -4.40
N LEU A 25 2.09 -1.21 -4.21
CA LEU A 25 1.80 -0.07 -5.08
C LEU A 25 2.68 -0.05 -6.34
N ARG A 26 2.05 0.12 -7.51
CA ARG A 26 2.68 0.08 -8.84
C ARG A 26 2.29 1.31 -9.65
N CYS A 27 3.20 1.78 -10.50
CA CYS A 27 2.93 2.88 -11.43
C CYS A 27 2.17 2.38 -12.67
N TRP A 28 1.13 3.09 -13.10
CA TRP A 28 0.37 2.75 -14.31
C TRP A 28 1.22 2.69 -15.59
N ASN A 29 2.23 3.55 -15.72
CA ASN A 29 2.97 3.71 -16.97
C ASN A 29 4.04 2.62 -17.16
N CYS A 30 4.82 2.33 -16.13
CA CYS A 30 5.96 1.42 -16.21
C CYS A 30 5.79 0.10 -15.44
N ASP A 31 4.67 -0.09 -14.74
CA ASP A 31 4.37 -1.22 -13.83
C ASP A 31 5.46 -1.52 -12.78
N LEU A 32 6.40 -0.59 -12.58
CA LEU A 32 7.39 -0.68 -11.52
C LEU A 32 6.74 -0.34 -10.18
N ARG A 33 7.30 -0.94 -9.12
CA ARG A 33 6.92 -0.62 -7.75
C ARG A 33 7.19 0.85 -7.47
N MET A 34 6.24 1.50 -6.82
CA MET A 34 6.49 2.83 -6.31
C MET A 34 7.39 2.76 -5.08
N VAL A 35 8.33 3.70 -5.02
CA VAL A 35 9.29 3.82 -3.93
C VAL A 35 8.70 4.72 -2.86
N CYS A 36 8.83 4.30 -1.61
CA CYS A 36 8.47 5.10 -0.46
C CYS A 36 9.52 6.20 -0.29
N THR A 37 9.10 7.46 -0.40
CA THR A 37 9.95 8.63 -0.22
C THR A 37 9.46 9.41 1.01
N GLY A 38 10.29 9.55 2.04
CA GLY A 38 9.91 10.36 3.21
C GLY A 38 10.79 10.18 4.45
N LEU A 39 11.68 11.15 4.65
CA LEU A 39 11.99 11.85 5.91
C LEU A 39 12.69 13.17 5.51
N ILE A 40 12.03 14.02 4.71
CA ILE A 40 12.57 15.38 4.48
C ILE A 40 12.15 16.24 5.67
N GLY A 41 12.95 16.16 6.72
CA GLY A 41 12.91 17.00 7.90
C GLY A 41 14.33 17.38 8.29
N ALA A 42 15.03 18.09 7.42
CA ALA A 42 16.29 18.78 7.76
C ALA A 42 16.16 20.28 7.47
N ARG A 43 15.09 20.90 7.97
CA ARG A 43 15.16 22.25 8.50
C ARG A 43 14.53 22.17 9.89
N ALA A 44 15.37 22.29 10.90
CA ALA A 44 15.10 22.11 12.32
C ALA A 44 14.18 23.22 12.91
N ASP A 45 13.29 23.79 12.11
CA ASP A 45 12.58 25.03 12.42
C ASP A 45 11.13 25.04 11.91
N SER A 46 10.53 23.87 11.67
CA SER A 46 9.13 23.81 11.29
C SER A 46 8.47 22.58 11.86
N ASP A 47 7.38 22.81 12.58
CA ASP A 47 6.40 21.87 13.16
C ASP A 47 5.69 20.98 12.10
N LYS A 48 6.32 20.75 10.94
CA LYS A 48 5.79 19.95 9.84
C LYS A 48 6.13 18.49 10.10
N LEU A 49 5.15 17.78 10.64
CA LEU A 49 5.05 16.32 10.61
C LEU A 49 5.65 15.78 9.31
N SER A 50 6.58 14.83 9.44
CA SER A 50 7.27 14.23 8.30
C SER A 50 6.24 13.65 7.31
N GLN A 51 6.06 14.32 6.17
CA GLN A 51 5.12 13.88 5.15
C GLN A 51 5.69 12.66 4.41
N ARG A 52 4.93 11.56 4.44
CA ARG A 52 5.27 10.30 3.74
C ARG A 52 4.70 10.35 2.34
N THR A 53 5.49 10.00 1.34
CA THR A 53 5.05 9.99 -0.06
C THR A 53 5.47 8.71 -0.78
N TYR A 54 4.84 8.45 -1.93
CA TYR A 54 5.25 7.46 -2.91
C TYR A 54 5.70 8.15 -4.19
N LYS A 55 6.77 7.65 -4.81
CA LYS A 55 7.30 8.14 -6.08
C LYS A 55 7.70 7.01 -7.02
N CYS A 56 7.46 7.18 -8.32
CA CYS A 56 7.98 6.25 -9.31
C CYS A 56 9.49 6.48 -9.48
N GLY A 57 10.30 5.42 -9.39
CA GLY A 57 11.76 5.52 -9.55
C GLY A 57 12.20 6.04 -10.93
N LEU A 58 11.35 5.89 -11.95
CA LEU A 58 11.58 6.42 -13.31
C LEU A 58 10.95 7.80 -13.56
N GLY A 59 10.34 8.42 -12.54
CA GLY A 59 9.76 9.75 -12.68
C GLY A 59 8.48 9.82 -13.53
N CYS A 60 7.78 8.70 -13.73
CA CYS A 60 6.51 8.70 -14.47
C CYS A 60 5.40 9.53 -13.80
N HIS A 61 5.51 9.74 -12.48
CA HIS A 61 4.76 10.76 -11.77
C HIS A 61 5.71 11.91 -11.46
N GLN A 62 5.39 13.10 -11.99
CA GLN A 62 6.17 14.31 -11.75
C GLN A 62 6.07 14.75 -10.28
N GLU A 63 4.87 14.63 -9.71
CA GLU A 63 4.59 14.95 -8.32
C GLU A 63 4.73 13.71 -7.42
N ALA A 64 5.20 13.94 -6.19
CA ALA A 64 5.21 12.91 -5.16
C ALA A 64 3.78 12.71 -4.64
N ILE A 65 3.38 11.45 -4.51
CA ILE A 65 2.01 11.09 -4.15
C ILE A 65 1.90 10.96 -2.64
N ASP A 66 0.93 11.61 -2.01
CA ASP A 66 0.73 11.53 -0.57
C ASP A 66 0.40 10.10 -0.12
N ALA A 67 1.22 9.55 0.78
CA ALA A 67 1.06 8.15 1.20
C ALA A 67 -0.22 7.95 2.01
N ALA A 68 -0.55 8.87 2.92
CA ALA A 68 -1.72 8.74 3.78
C ALA A 68 -3.03 8.72 2.95
N ALA A 69 -3.15 9.61 1.96
CA ALA A 69 -4.29 9.64 1.06
C ALA A 69 -4.47 8.32 0.30
N ILE A 70 -3.43 7.82 -0.36
CA ILE A 70 -3.52 6.57 -1.16
C ILE A 70 -3.74 5.35 -0.28
N GLU A 71 -3.05 5.26 0.84
CA GLU A 71 -3.21 4.16 1.80
C GLU A 71 -4.65 4.09 2.33
N SER A 72 -5.25 5.24 2.63
CA SER A 72 -6.66 5.32 3.06
C SER A 72 -7.63 4.84 1.99
N ILE A 73 -7.43 5.26 0.74
CA ILE A 73 -8.28 4.85 -0.39
C ILE A 73 -8.17 3.33 -0.61
N VAL A 74 -6.96 2.79 -0.66
CA VAL A 74 -6.74 1.35 -0.87
C VAL A 74 -7.29 0.52 0.28
N TRP A 75 -7.09 0.97 1.53
CA TRP A 75 -7.65 0.29 2.70
C TRP A 75 -9.17 0.25 2.67
N THR A 76 -9.82 1.39 2.38
CA THR A 76 -11.28 1.47 2.23
C THR A 76 -11.80 0.51 1.15
N ALA A 77 -11.08 0.37 0.03
CA ALA A 77 -11.43 -0.58 -1.01
C ALA A 77 -11.33 -2.04 -0.53
N ALA A 78 -10.30 -2.37 0.25
CA ALA A 78 -10.11 -3.69 0.83
C ALA A 78 -11.20 -4.03 1.88
N GLU A 79 -11.56 -3.07 2.74
CA GLU A 79 -12.67 -3.21 3.70
C GLU A 79 -13.97 -3.57 2.99
N ARG A 80 -14.32 -2.84 1.93
CA ARG A 80 -15.52 -3.11 1.13
C ARG A 80 -15.46 -4.46 0.43
N ARG A 81 -14.30 -4.84 -0.13
CA ARG A 81 -14.13 -6.07 -0.92
C ARG A 81 -14.24 -7.34 -0.09
N ALA A 82 -13.71 -7.32 1.14
CA ALA A 82 -13.67 -8.47 2.03
C ALA A 82 -14.69 -8.39 3.18
N THR A 83 -15.47 -7.30 3.24
CA THR A 83 -16.44 -7.04 4.32
C THR A 83 -15.78 -7.14 5.71
N ILE A 84 -14.57 -6.56 5.81
CA ILE A 84 -13.80 -6.52 7.06
C ILE A 84 -13.90 -5.13 7.69
N SER A 85 -13.90 -5.08 9.01
CA SER A 85 -13.83 -3.87 9.82
C SER A 85 -12.92 -4.10 11.03
N ASP A 86 -12.56 -3.03 11.74
CA ASP A 86 -11.92 -3.09 13.06
C ASP A 86 -10.55 -3.80 13.09
N ILE A 87 -9.90 -3.95 11.93
CA ILE A 87 -8.52 -4.47 11.86
C ILE A 87 -7.57 -3.41 12.43
N ALA A 88 -6.93 -3.76 13.54
CA ALA A 88 -5.92 -2.93 14.18
C ALA A 88 -4.79 -2.60 13.19
N ALA A 89 -4.33 -1.34 13.23
CA ALA A 89 -3.37 -0.78 12.28
C ALA A 89 -2.14 -1.68 11.99
N PRO A 90 -1.49 -2.32 12.99
CA PRO A 90 -0.32 -3.16 12.75
C PRO A 90 -0.58 -4.36 11.83
N TYR A 91 -1.83 -4.84 11.70
CA TYR A 91 -2.14 -6.01 10.88
C TYR A 91 -2.61 -5.67 9.47
N ARG A 92 -2.88 -4.38 9.18
CA ARG A 92 -3.48 -3.96 7.91
C ARG A 92 -2.63 -4.31 6.70
N GLN A 93 -1.30 -4.22 6.79
CA GLN A 93 -0.42 -4.59 5.69
C GLN A 93 -0.55 -6.08 5.35
N SER A 94 -0.51 -6.95 6.36
CA SER A 94 -0.72 -8.40 6.15
C SER A 94 -2.07 -8.69 5.50
N VAL A 95 -3.13 -7.99 5.92
CA VAL A 95 -4.45 -8.12 5.28
C VAL A 95 -4.38 -7.72 3.80
N LEU A 96 -3.76 -6.59 3.48
CA LEU A 96 -3.61 -6.18 2.09
C LEU A 96 -2.77 -7.16 1.27
N GLU A 97 -1.70 -7.72 1.83
CA GLU A 97 -0.88 -8.73 1.14
C GLU A 97 -1.65 -10.03 0.85
N MET A 98 -2.59 -10.40 1.73
CA MET A 98 -3.49 -11.55 1.55
C MET A 98 -4.62 -11.28 0.54
N LEU A 99 -5.12 -10.06 0.44
CA LEU A 99 -6.25 -9.70 -0.43
C LEU A 99 -5.80 -9.22 -1.81
N LEU A 100 -4.68 -8.51 -1.89
CA LEU A 100 -4.27 -7.75 -3.06
C LEU A 100 -3.02 -8.37 -3.70
N VAL A 101 -3.03 -8.49 -5.03
CA VAL A 101 -1.83 -8.76 -5.84
C VAL A 101 -1.05 -7.46 -6.05
N LYS A 102 -1.74 -6.40 -6.50
CA LYS A 102 -1.19 -5.05 -6.65
C LYS A 102 -2.28 -3.98 -6.68
N ALA A 103 -1.93 -2.77 -6.25
CA ALA A 103 -2.64 -1.54 -6.56
C ALA A 103 -1.85 -0.77 -7.61
N VAL A 104 -2.52 -0.29 -8.66
CA VAL A 104 -1.91 0.48 -9.75
C VAL A 104 -2.44 1.89 -9.67
N ILE A 105 -1.55 2.86 -9.44
CA ILE A 105 -1.93 4.27 -9.41
C ILE A 105 -1.89 4.85 -10.82
N GLY A 106 -2.96 5.53 -11.21
CA GLY A 106 -3.14 6.19 -12.50
C GLY A 106 -2.47 7.56 -12.56
N PRO A 107 -2.48 8.22 -13.73
CA PRO A 107 -1.65 9.40 -14.03
C PRO A 107 -1.82 10.58 -13.06
N THR A 108 -3.03 10.77 -12.54
CA THR A 108 -3.40 11.90 -11.66
C THR A 108 -3.09 11.65 -10.19
N GLY A 109 -2.71 10.43 -9.81
CA GLY A 109 -2.63 10.02 -8.41
C GLY A 109 -3.99 9.82 -7.72
N ALA A 110 -5.09 10.31 -8.30
CA ALA A 110 -6.44 10.12 -7.76
C ALA A 110 -7.07 8.79 -8.22
N ASP A 111 -6.69 8.33 -9.40
CA ASP A 111 -7.21 7.09 -9.99
C ASP A 111 -6.40 5.89 -9.50
N ILE A 112 -7.07 4.87 -8.94
CA ILE A 112 -6.42 3.63 -8.49
C ILE A 112 -7.18 2.44 -9.05
N SER A 113 -6.44 1.53 -9.70
CA SER A 113 -6.94 0.22 -10.13
C SER A 113 -6.40 -0.89 -9.22
N TYR A 114 -7.19 -1.94 -9.01
CA TYR A 114 -6.87 -3.01 -8.07
C TYR A 114 -6.83 -4.36 -8.79
N VAL A 115 -5.80 -5.15 -8.49
CA VAL A 115 -5.74 -6.57 -8.88
C VAL A 115 -5.82 -7.37 -7.59
N TRP A 116 -6.95 -8.04 -7.36
CA TRP A 116 -7.22 -8.83 -6.17
C TRP A 116 -6.78 -10.28 -6.33
N ARG A 117 -6.46 -10.93 -5.22
CA ARG A 117 -6.30 -12.39 -5.14
C ARG A 117 -7.69 -13.02 -5.11
N THR A 118 -7.86 -14.13 -5.83
CA THR A 118 -9.10 -14.92 -5.90
C THR A 118 -9.12 -16.01 -4.85
#